data_AF-D5P6M1-F1
#
_entry.id   AF-D5P6M1-F1
#
_cell.length_a   1.000
_cell.length_b   1.000
_cell.length_c   1.000
_cell.angle_alpha   90.00
_cell.angle_beta   90.00
_cell.angle_gamma   90.00
#
_symmetry.space_group_name_H-M   'P 1'
#
loop_
_entity.id
_entity.type
_entity.pdbx_description
1 polymer ?
#
loop_
_entity_poly.entity_id
_entity_poly.type
_entity_poly.pdbx_seq_one_letter_code
_entity_poly.pdbx_strand_id
1 'polypeptide(L)'
;MGMKAFSSRSTPGQVADTSSVVSPAEYDARAAERIREIIATQHAALRRELESRIAEGYWSGSGQNINPHHVSNALRDLVQSGEMEWVTGQTRGGAQIEMLQPTNRAGRADRIDRAAARKRLLYGRYLGWASGTKRHPKGLIGPAGEAAVRAGILESGAVLPTEPGAGAVARLLGLRLPGPLDSAGVTVPISDDGVPGDPVTLLFEVKNIRQWIYPSAPELYQLLAKGVLVQQARPDATVAPILVCRKAHVTTFYMAKQMGFMVIDMGRQFIGAVEEDKMLEVRNELWFTDLALGDGPSLRVRDRLRSAVRSNCVDVAAIWRDTALDVELGQTILAAGKARDERALNREVHQLRQAAAERGWLGGW
;
A
#
# COMPACT_ATOMS: atom_id res chain seq x y z
N MET A 1 40.93 -51.47 40.07
CA MET A 1 40.82 -50.22 40.87
C MET A 1 41.18 -49.06 39.96
N GLY A 2 40.30 -48.09 39.74
CA GLY A 2 40.63 -46.91 38.95
C GLY A 2 39.42 -46.16 38.43
N MET A 3 38.76 -45.42 39.31
CA MET A 3 37.92 -44.28 38.93
C MET A 3 38.74 -43.29 38.09
N LYS A 4 38.17 -42.78 37.00
CA LYS A 4 38.55 -41.47 36.46
C LYS A 4 37.31 -40.61 36.32
N ALA A 5 37.23 -39.64 37.23
CA ALA A 5 36.28 -38.55 37.24
C ALA A 5 36.86 -37.35 36.45
N PHE A 6 35.94 -36.68 35.76
CA PHE A 6 35.82 -35.23 35.48
C PHE A 6 37.07 -34.34 35.44
N SER A 7 37.26 -33.66 34.31
CA SER A 7 37.80 -32.30 34.26
C SER A 7 37.26 -31.49 33.07
N SER A 8 36.85 -30.26 33.39
CA SER A 8 36.70 -29.05 32.58
C SER A 8 35.81 -29.07 31.32
N ARG A 9 34.60 -28.51 31.44
CA ARG A 9 34.01 -27.70 30.36
C ARG A 9 33.83 -26.27 30.84
N SER A 10 34.57 -25.39 30.18
CA SER A 10 34.51 -23.94 30.23
C SER A 10 33.09 -23.47 29.91
N THR A 11 32.56 -22.60 30.75
CA THR A 11 31.29 -21.89 30.55
C THR A 11 31.44 -20.93 29.37
N PRO A 12 30.68 -21.06 28.27
CA PRO A 12 30.61 -20.02 27.25
C PRO A 12 29.80 -18.86 27.82
N GLY A 13 30.38 -17.66 27.74
CA GLY A 13 29.86 -16.43 28.29
C GLY A 13 28.43 -16.11 27.87
N GLN A 14 27.71 -15.52 28.81
CA GLN A 14 26.54 -14.69 28.56
C GLN A 14 26.93 -13.61 27.55
N VAL A 15 26.56 -13.82 26.29
CA VAL A 15 26.43 -12.72 25.34
C VAL A 15 25.13 -12.02 25.75
N ALA A 16 25.26 -10.84 26.34
CA ALA A 16 24.11 -9.98 26.62
C ALA A 16 23.38 -9.73 25.29
N ASP A 17 22.14 -10.17 25.22
CA ASP A 17 21.21 -9.83 24.16
C ASP A 17 20.88 -8.33 24.27
N THR A 18 21.65 -7.50 23.57
CA THR A 18 21.41 -6.07 23.41
C THR A 18 20.49 -5.80 22.21
N SER A 19 19.45 -6.61 22.02
CA SER A 19 18.29 -6.19 21.21
C SER A 19 17.46 -5.19 22.01
N SER A 20 18.01 -3.99 22.22
CA SER A 20 17.20 -2.84 22.62
C SER A 20 16.16 -2.63 21.52
N VAL A 21 14.91 -3.00 21.80
CA VAL A 21 13.78 -2.71 20.92
C VAL A 21 13.72 -1.19 20.79
N VAL A 22 14.17 -0.67 19.66
CA VAL A 22 14.17 0.77 19.34
C VAL A 22 12.77 1.31 19.58
N SER A 23 12.64 2.26 20.50
CA SER A 23 11.33 2.78 20.89
C SER A 23 10.67 3.55 19.73
N PRO A 24 9.33 3.69 19.69
CA PRO A 24 8.66 4.53 18.69
C PRO A 24 9.22 5.96 18.64
N ALA A 25 9.59 6.52 19.80
CA ALA A 25 10.21 7.84 19.90
C ALA A 25 11.58 7.92 19.22
N GLU A 26 12.38 6.85 19.26
CA GLU A 26 13.65 6.78 18.54
C GLU A 26 13.44 6.75 17.03
N TYR A 27 12.40 6.07 16.53
CA TYR A 27 12.06 6.11 15.10
C TYR A 27 11.59 7.50 14.65
N ASP A 28 10.80 8.19 15.47
CA ASP A 28 10.37 9.57 15.22
C ASP A 28 11.59 10.52 15.20
N ALA A 29 12.52 10.36 16.15
CA ALA A 29 13.75 11.15 16.20
C ALA A 29 14.64 10.91 14.97
N ARG A 30 14.83 9.65 14.57
CA ARG A 30 15.56 9.28 13.34
C ARG A 30 14.88 9.85 12.10
N ALA A 31 13.54 9.83 12.03
CA ALA A 31 12.80 10.43 10.92
C ALA A 31 13.04 11.94 10.84
N ALA A 32 13.00 12.64 11.98
CA ALA A 32 13.27 14.08 12.05
C ALA A 32 14.70 14.41 11.58
N GLU A 33 15.70 13.64 12.00
CA GLU A 33 17.08 13.77 11.53
C GLU A 33 17.19 13.62 10.01
N ARG A 34 16.60 12.56 9.43
CA ARG A 34 16.60 12.36 7.97
C ARG A 34 15.87 13.46 7.21
N ILE A 35 14.78 13.99 7.74
CA ILE A 35 14.10 15.15 7.13
C ILE A 35 15.05 16.35 7.11
N ARG A 36 15.75 16.65 8.22
CA ARG A 36 16.73 17.75 8.28
C ARG A 36 17.85 17.58 7.26
N GLU A 37 18.43 16.40 7.14
CA GLU A 37 19.49 16.10 6.14
C GLU A 37 19.00 16.29 4.70
N ILE A 38 17.79 15.80 4.40
CA ILE A 38 17.18 15.98 3.08
C ILE A 38 16.96 17.46 2.82
N ILE A 39 16.41 18.23 3.76
CA ILE A 39 16.17 19.66 3.58
C ILE A 39 17.48 20.46 3.50
N ALA A 40 18.53 20.05 4.22
CA ALA A 40 19.84 20.69 4.13
C ALA A 40 20.43 20.60 2.70
N THR A 41 20.24 19.45 2.03
CA THR A 41 20.77 19.19 0.68
C THR A 41 19.81 19.64 -0.43
N GLN A 42 18.52 19.39 -0.27
CA GLN A 42 17.50 19.64 -1.28
C GLN A 42 16.84 21.01 -1.16
N HIS A 43 17.04 21.72 -0.05
CA HIS A 43 16.51 23.05 0.30
C HIS A 43 14.99 23.15 0.47
N ALA A 44 14.21 22.39 -0.29
CA ALA A 44 12.77 22.21 -0.13
C ALA A 44 12.37 20.79 -0.57
N ALA A 45 11.31 20.23 -0.01
CA ALA A 45 10.82 18.90 -0.39
C ALA A 45 9.30 18.77 -0.28
N LEU A 46 8.73 17.87 -1.08
CA LEU A 46 7.31 17.50 -0.97
C LEU A 46 7.15 16.43 0.11
N ARG A 47 5.97 16.35 0.74
CA ARG A 47 5.64 15.24 1.66
C ARG A 47 5.90 13.88 1.03
N ARG A 48 5.42 13.67 -0.21
CA ARG A 48 5.57 12.40 -0.94
C ARG A 48 7.00 12.10 -1.33
N GLU A 49 7.82 13.12 -1.57
CA GLU A 49 9.25 12.94 -1.80
C GLU A 49 9.94 12.48 -0.51
N LEU A 50 9.64 13.11 0.62
CA LEU A 50 10.22 12.74 1.92
C LEU A 50 9.84 11.31 2.31
N GLU A 51 8.56 10.95 2.18
CA GLU A 51 8.11 9.56 2.36
C GLU A 51 8.89 8.60 1.46
N SER A 52 9.06 8.94 0.18
CA SER A 52 9.81 8.09 -0.76
C SER A 52 11.28 7.93 -0.36
N ARG A 53 11.95 9.03 -0.01
CA ARG A 53 13.37 9.00 0.38
C ARG A 53 13.60 8.24 1.68
N ILE A 54 12.68 8.36 2.64
CA ILE A 54 12.88 7.85 4.00
C ILE A 54 12.31 6.44 4.19
N ALA A 55 11.14 6.15 3.63
CA ALA A 55 10.47 4.85 3.78
C ALA A 55 10.85 3.85 2.67
N GLU A 56 11.33 4.35 1.52
CA GLU A 56 11.59 3.55 0.32
C GLU A 56 13.03 3.76 -0.21
N GLY A 57 13.88 4.49 0.52
CA GLY A 57 15.22 4.88 0.08
C GLY A 57 16.22 3.73 -0.05
N TYR A 58 15.99 2.64 0.69
CA TYR A 58 16.85 1.46 0.68
C TYR A 58 16.05 0.20 0.28
N TRP A 59 16.75 -0.88 -0.10
CA TRP A 59 16.18 -2.22 -0.33
C TRP A 59 15.10 -2.65 0.66
N SER A 60 14.11 -3.39 0.16
CA SER A 60 12.97 -3.88 0.96
C SER A 60 13.46 -4.78 2.11
N GLY A 61 13.06 -4.47 3.35
CA GLY A 61 13.52 -5.18 4.56
C GLY A 61 14.66 -4.49 5.31
N SER A 62 15.14 -3.36 4.80
CA SER A 62 16.04 -2.44 5.50
C SER A 62 15.57 -2.07 6.91
N GLY A 63 16.44 -2.22 7.92
CA GLY A 63 16.26 -1.53 9.22
C GLY A 63 16.55 -0.02 9.18
N GLN A 64 16.99 0.50 8.04
CA GLN A 64 17.21 1.93 7.81
C GLN A 64 15.97 2.62 7.22
N ASN A 65 15.08 1.88 6.55
CA ASN A 65 13.80 2.43 6.11
C ASN A 65 12.94 2.72 7.33
N ILE A 66 12.34 3.90 7.37
CA ILE A 66 11.47 4.31 8.49
C ILE A 66 10.03 4.33 7.98
N ASN A 67 9.11 3.73 8.74
CA ASN A 67 7.70 3.66 8.35
C ASN A 67 7.10 5.07 8.14
N PRO A 68 6.21 5.27 7.14
CA PRO A 68 5.73 6.61 6.80
C PRO A 68 4.96 7.34 7.92
N HIS A 69 4.41 6.62 8.90
CA HIS A 69 3.73 7.25 10.04
C HIS A 69 4.71 8.01 10.96
N HIS A 70 5.91 7.46 11.19
CA HIS A 70 6.97 8.17 11.92
C HIS A 70 7.45 9.41 11.15
N VAL A 71 7.54 9.32 9.82
CA VAL A 71 7.82 10.48 8.96
C VAL A 71 6.74 11.55 9.13
N SER A 72 5.47 11.16 9.18
CA SER A 72 4.36 12.10 9.38
C SER A 72 4.33 12.73 10.77
N ASN A 73 4.71 12.00 11.83
CA ASN A 73 4.84 12.54 13.18
C ASN A 73 6.00 13.54 13.23
N ALA A 74 7.19 13.16 12.78
CA ALA A 74 8.35 14.03 12.72
C ALA A 74 8.08 15.32 11.93
N LEU A 75 7.38 15.24 10.79
CA LEU A 75 6.97 16.41 10.02
C LEU A 75 6.06 17.35 10.81
N ARG A 76 5.12 16.80 11.60
CA ARG A 76 4.23 17.60 12.45
C ARG A 76 5.05 18.33 13.51
N ASP A 77 5.94 17.62 14.18
CA ASP A 77 6.72 18.15 15.30
C ASP A 77 7.71 19.23 14.83
N LEU A 78 8.38 19.02 13.69
CA LEU A 78 9.28 20.00 13.06
C LEU A 78 8.57 21.30 12.65
N VAL A 79 7.31 21.21 12.26
CA VAL A 79 6.49 22.39 11.91
C VAL A 79 5.96 23.07 13.17
N GLN A 80 5.49 22.30 14.15
CA GLN A 80 5.00 22.84 15.43
C GLN A 80 6.11 23.54 16.23
N SER A 81 7.35 23.05 16.16
CA SER A 81 8.50 23.69 16.78
C SER A 81 8.95 24.98 16.06
N GLY A 82 8.43 25.26 14.86
CA GLY A 82 8.82 26.39 14.04
C GLY A 82 10.15 26.22 13.29
N GLU A 83 10.77 25.03 13.35
CA GLU A 83 12.01 24.74 12.62
C GLU A 83 11.79 24.74 11.10
N MET A 84 10.63 24.24 10.68
CA MET A 84 10.22 24.15 9.28
C MET A 84 8.80 24.69 9.09
N GLU A 85 8.45 24.99 7.85
CA GLU A 85 7.13 25.46 7.47
C GLU A 85 6.66 24.82 6.15
N TRP A 86 5.35 24.68 6.01
CA TRP A 86 4.72 24.34 4.73
C TRP A 86 4.40 25.63 3.97
N VAL A 87 5.00 25.80 2.80
CA VAL A 87 4.70 26.94 1.93
C VAL A 87 4.04 26.48 0.64
N THR A 88 2.79 26.90 0.48
CA THR A 88 1.98 26.67 -0.71
C THR A 88 2.42 27.58 -1.84
N GLY A 89 2.61 27.00 -3.02
CA GLY A 89 2.80 27.77 -4.25
C GLY A 89 1.98 27.18 -5.39
N GLN A 90 1.54 28.06 -6.28
CA GLN A 90 0.74 27.69 -7.43
C GLN A 90 1.63 27.32 -8.62
N THR A 91 1.29 26.22 -9.29
CA THR A 91 1.89 25.87 -10.58
C THR A 91 1.24 26.66 -11.72
N ARG A 92 1.89 26.73 -12.89
CA ARG A 92 1.27 27.32 -14.10
C ARG A 92 -0.08 26.68 -14.46
N GLY A 93 -0.28 25.41 -14.12
CA GLY A 93 -1.54 24.68 -14.33
C GLY A 93 -2.60 24.91 -13.26
N GLY A 94 -2.37 25.80 -12.30
CA GLY A 94 -3.32 26.15 -11.25
C GLY A 94 -3.33 25.24 -10.03
N ALA A 95 -2.60 24.12 -10.04
CA ALA A 95 -2.48 23.26 -8.87
C ALA A 95 -1.71 23.96 -7.75
N GLN A 96 -2.24 23.93 -6.53
CA GLN A 96 -1.60 24.40 -5.32
C GLN A 96 -0.76 23.25 -4.72
N ILE A 97 0.53 23.49 -4.53
CA ILE A 97 1.47 22.48 -4.07
C ILE A 97 2.27 23.01 -2.89
N GLU A 98 2.13 22.32 -1.76
CA GLU A 98 2.84 22.59 -0.52
C GLU A 98 4.26 22.03 -0.56
N MET A 99 5.23 22.85 -0.16
CA MET A 99 6.62 22.48 -0.03
C MET A 99 7.05 22.66 1.42
N LEU A 100 7.69 21.65 2.01
CA LEU A 100 8.38 21.79 3.27
C LEU A 100 9.70 22.53 3.01
N GLN A 101 9.98 23.54 3.81
CA GLN A 101 11.21 24.32 3.76
C GLN A 101 11.62 24.79 5.16
N PRO A 102 12.89 25.14 5.40
CA PRO A 102 13.32 25.64 6.70
C PRO A 102 12.83 27.08 6.91
N THR A 103 12.39 27.40 8.12
CA THR A 103 11.93 28.76 8.49
C THR A 103 13.08 29.77 8.46
N ASN A 104 14.29 29.35 8.85
CA ASN A 104 15.48 30.18 8.72
C ASN A 104 15.98 30.20 7.25
N ARG A 105 15.81 31.33 6.57
CA ARG A 105 16.16 31.50 5.15
C ARG A 105 17.44 32.31 4.90
N ALA A 106 18.10 32.81 5.95
CA ALA A 106 19.29 33.66 5.83
C ALA A 106 20.41 32.98 5.02
N GLY A 107 20.92 33.65 3.98
CA GLY A 107 21.99 33.13 3.10
C GLY A 107 21.60 31.95 2.19
N ARG A 108 20.31 31.56 2.14
CA ARG A 108 19.84 30.44 1.33
C ARG A 108 18.46 30.62 0.67
N ALA A 109 17.82 31.77 0.81
CA ALA A 109 16.51 32.08 0.24
C ALA A 109 16.39 31.69 -1.26
N ASP A 110 17.29 32.18 -2.11
CA ASP A 110 17.25 31.91 -3.56
C ASP A 110 17.35 30.41 -3.91
N ARG A 111 18.14 29.66 -3.14
CA ARG A 111 18.30 28.22 -3.31
C ARG A 111 17.02 27.47 -2.92
N ILE A 112 16.39 27.88 -1.82
CA ILE A 112 15.10 27.34 -1.37
C ILE A 112 14.02 27.62 -2.43
N ASP A 113 13.91 28.85 -2.90
CA ASP A 113 12.88 29.24 -3.88
C ASP A 113 13.05 28.51 -5.21
N ARG A 114 14.28 28.39 -5.70
CA ARG A 114 14.58 27.64 -6.93
C ARG A 114 14.24 26.16 -6.79
N ALA A 115 14.63 25.52 -5.67
CA ALA A 115 14.32 24.12 -5.41
C ALA A 115 12.81 23.89 -5.30
N ALA A 116 12.11 24.75 -4.54
CA ALA A 116 10.67 24.68 -4.39
C ALA A 116 9.95 24.86 -5.73
N ALA A 117 10.34 25.85 -6.54
CA ALA A 117 9.75 26.07 -7.87
C ALA A 117 9.96 24.87 -8.80
N ARG A 118 11.18 24.30 -8.85
CA ARG A 118 11.48 23.10 -9.66
C ARG A 118 10.62 21.91 -9.24
N LYS A 119 10.55 21.63 -7.93
CA LYS A 119 9.80 20.48 -7.41
C LYS A 119 8.29 20.63 -7.57
N ARG A 120 7.74 21.85 -7.41
CA ARG A 120 6.33 22.12 -7.73
C ARG A 120 6.03 21.86 -9.20
N LEU A 121 6.90 22.27 -10.12
CA LEU A 121 6.72 21.98 -11.55
C LEU A 121 6.67 20.48 -11.82
N LEU A 122 7.60 19.72 -11.26
CA LEU A 122 7.66 18.27 -11.43
C LEU A 122 6.46 17.56 -10.80
N TYR A 123 6.05 17.97 -9.60
CA TYR A 123 4.89 17.37 -8.95
C TYR A 123 3.59 17.76 -9.62
N GLY A 124 3.48 18.98 -10.16
CA GLY A 124 2.36 19.37 -11.02
C GLY A 124 2.26 18.48 -12.27
N ARG A 125 3.40 18.13 -12.88
CA ARG A 125 3.46 17.16 -13.98
C ARG A 125 2.97 15.77 -13.53
N TYR A 126 3.48 15.28 -12.41
CA TYR A 126 3.04 14.02 -11.80
C TYR A 126 1.53 14.01 -11.53
N LEU A 127 0.97 15.08 -10.95
CA LEU A 127 -0.46 15.21 -10.70
C LEU A 127 -1.27 15.18 -12.00
N GLY A 128 -0.76 15.78 -13.08
CA GLY A 128 -1.36 15.66 -14.41
C GLY A 128 -1.46 14.21 -14.91
N TRP A 129 -0.50 13.35 -14.56
CA TRP A 129 -0.56 11.92 -14.85
C TRP A 129 -1.45 11.15 -13.88
N ALA A 130 -1.50 11.54 -12.61
CA ALA A 130 -2.22 10.83 -11.56
C ALA A 130 -3.73 11.11 -11.58
N SER A 131 -4.11 12.38 -11.63
CA SER A 131 -5.51 12.83 -11.46
C SER A 131 -6.26 12.99 -12.77
N GLY A 132 -5.55 13.00 -13.89
CA GLY A 132 -6.15 13.17 -15.20
C GLY A 132 -6.19 14.61 -15.70
N THR A 133 -6.43 14.71 -17.00
CA THR A 133 -6.54 15.96 -17.76
C THR A 133 -7.79 15.90 -18.64
N LYS A 134 -8.14 17.00 -19.32
CA LYS A 134 -9.23 16.97 -20.31
C LYS A 134 -9.04 15.88 -21.38
N ARG A 135 -7.80 15.61 -21.79
CA ARG A 135 -7.45 14.59 -22.78
C ARG A 135 -7.47 13.17 -22.19
N HIS A 136 -7.06 13.03 -20.93
CA HIS A 136 -7.01 11.75 -20.21
C HIS A 136 -7.76 11.87 -18.88
N PRO A 137 -9.10 11.79 -18.88
CA PRO A 137 -9.91 12.11 -17.70
C PRO A 137 -9.70 11.14 -16.53
N LYS A 138 -9.19 9.92 -16.79
CA LYS A 138 -8.83 8.92 -15.77
C LYS A 138 -7.37 8.96 -15.34
N GLY A 139 -6.58 9.93 -15.83
CA GLY A 139 -5.13 9.91 -15.69
C GLY A 139 -4.47 8.82 -16.53
N LEU A 140 -3.16 8.71 -16.36
CA LEU A 140 -2.28 7.75 -17.03
C LEU A 140 -1.71 6.73 -16.04
N ILE A 141 -1.77 7.00 -14.73
CA ILE A 141 -1.23 6.11 -13.70
C ILE A 141 -2.25 5.02 -13.32
N GLY A 142 -3.49 5.39 -12.99
CA GLY A 142 -4.54 4.42 -12.63
C GLY A 142 -4.73 3.34 -13.70
N PRO A 143 -5.08 3.73 -14.95
CA PRO A 143 -5.29 2.78 -16.04
C PRO A 143 -4.07 1.92 -16.38
N ALA A 144 -2.85 2.44 -16.23
CA ALA A 144 -1.64 1.66 -16.48
C ALA A 144 -1.40 0.60 -15.39
N GLY A 145 -1.71 0.93 -14.14
CA GLY A 145 -1.71 -0.05 -13.05
C GLY A 145 -2.72 -1.16 -13.31
N GLU A 146 -3.96 -0.81 -13.65
CA GLU A 146 -5.00 -1.80 -14.03
C GLU A 146 -4.56 -2.67 -15.21
N ALA A 147 -3.95 -2.09 -16.25
CA ALA A 147 -3.44 -2.84 -17.41
C ALA A 147 -2.33 -3.83 -17.02
N ALA A 148 -1.36 -3.41 -16.22
CA ALA A 148 -0.27 -4.26 -15.75
C ALA A 148 -0.78 -5.42 -14.87
N VAL A 149 -1.79 -5.17 -14.02
CA VAL A 149 -2.43 -6.22 -13.21
C VAL A 149 -3.17 -7.22 -14.11
N ARG A 150 -3.97 -6.75 -15.07
CA ARG A 150 -4.71 -7.62 -16.00
C ARG A 150 -3.78 -8.51 -16.82
N ALA A 151 -2.72 -7.94 -17.37
CA ALA A 151 -1.68 -8.70 -18.06
C ALA A 151 -1.01 -9.72 -17.13
N GLY A 152 -0.73 -9.35 -15.86
CA GLY A 152 -0.20 -10.27 -14.86
C GLY A 152 -1.15 -11.42 -14.49
N ILE A 153 -2.47 -11.16 -14.43
CA ILE A 153 -3.51 -12.18 -14.23
C ILE A 153 -3.49 -13.17 -15.40
N LEU A 154 -3.53 -12.68 -16.63
CA LEU A 154 -3.54 -13.52 -17.84
C LEU A 154 -2.26 -14.36 -17.95
N GLU A 155 -1.10 -13.73 -17.79
CA GLU A 155 0.19 -14.44 -17.89
C GLU A 155 0.37 -15.44 -16.74
N SER A 156 -0.26 -15.24 -15.59
CA SER A 156 -0.16 -16.19 -14.48
C SER A 156 -0.63 -17.59 -14.88
N GLY A 157 -1.64 -17.69 -15.75
CA GLY A 157 -2.33 -18.95 -16.06
C GLY A 157 -3.05 -19.59 -14.87
N ALA A 158 -3.06 -18.93 -13.70
CA ALA A 158 -3.59 -19.46 -12.45
C ALA A 158 -5.04 -19.04 -12.19
N VAL A 159 -5.56 -18.09 -12.97
CA VAL A 159 -6.89 -17.52 -12.83
C VAL A 159 -7.60 -17.60 -14.17
N LEU A 160 -8.81 -18.14 -14.18
CA LEU A 160 -9.75 -18.07 -15.29
C LEU A 160 -10.57 -16.77 -15.12
N PRO A 161 -10.32 -15.72 -15.91
CA PRO A 161 -11.01 -14.45 -15.70
C PRO A 161 -12.49 -14.56 -16.10
N THR A 162 -13.36 -13.81 -15.41
CA THR A 162 -14.79 -13.77 -15.74
C THR A 162 -15.10 -12.94 -16.98
N GLU A 163 -14.20 -12.02 -17.34
CA GLU A 163 -14.34 -11.13 -18.49
C GLU A 163 -13.12 -11.25 -19.42
N PRO A 164 -13.29 -11.09 -20.75
CA PRO A 164 -12.18 -11.10 -21.70
C PRO A 164 -11.06 -10.14 -21.31
N GLY A 165 -9.82 -10.60 -21.40
CA GLY A 165 -8.64 -9.80 -21.05
C GLY A 165 -8.53 -9.45 -19.56
N ALA A 166 -9.23 -10.19 -18.68
CA ALA A 166 -9.34 -9.89 -17.25
C ALA A 166 -9.90 -8.48 -16.99
N GLY A 167 -10.83 -8.03 -17.83
CA GLY A 167 -11.41 -6.70 -17.75
C GLY A 167 -12.27 -6.44 -16.51
N ALA A 168 -12.78 -5.21 -16.43
CA ALA A 168 -13.61 -4.75 -15.34
C ALA A 168 -14.94 -5.53 -15.25
N VAL A 169 -15.34 -5.90 -14.03
CA VAL A 169 -16.47 -6.80 -13.77
C VAL A 169 -17.58 -6.04 -13.03
N ALA A 170 -18.69 -5.75 -13.73
CA ALA A 170 -19.83 -5.04 -13.15
C ALA A 170 -20.90 -5.97 -12.55
N ARG A 171 -20.88 -7.26 -12.92
CA ARG A 171 -21.80 -8.29 -12.42
C ARG A 171 -21.01 -9.53 -12.07
N LEU A 172 -21.27 -10.11 -10.91
CA LEU A 172 -20.58 -11.30 -10.45
C LEU A 172 -21.51 -12.16 -9.60
N LEU A 173 -21.51 -13.48 -9.83
CA LEU A 173 -22.36 -14.45 -9.14
C LEU A 173 -23.87 -14.07 -9.10
N GLY A 174 -24.36 -13.37 -10.13
CA GLY A 174 -25.76 -12.91 -10.23
C GLY A 174 -26.06 -11.59 -9.51
N LEU A 175 -25.07 -10.95 -8.89
CA LEU A 175 -25.17 -9.63 -8.26
C LEU A 175 -24.65 -8.53 -9.18
N ARG A 176 -25.32 -7.38 -9.24
CA ARG A 176 -24.78 -6.16 -9.84
C ARG A 176 -24.06 -5.34 -8.76
N LEU A 177 -22.80 -5.02 -9.00
CA LEU A 177 -21.99 -4.26 -8.04
C LEU A 177 -22.28 -2.75 -8.12
N PRO A 178 -22.12 -1.99 -7.01
CA PRO A 178 -22.32 -0.53 -6.97
C PRO A 178 -21.30 0.23 -7.83
N GLY A 179 -20.19 -0.42 -8.17
CA GLY A 179 -19.22 -0.04 -9.19
C GLY A 179 -18.44 -1.30 -9.60
N PRO A 180 -17.86 -1.36 -10.80
CA PRO A 180 -17.17 -2.57 -11.24
C PRO A 180 -15.95 -2.87 -10.37
N LEU A 181 -15.60 -4.15 -10.23
CA LEU A 181 -14.26 -4.58 -9.84
C LEU A 181 -13.31 -4.33 -11.02
N ASP A 182 -12.03 -4.11 -10.74
CA ASP A 182 -11.03 -3.94 -11.78
C ASP A 182 -10.77 -5.26 -12.55
N SER A 183 -10.93 -6.39 -11.86
CA SER A 183 -11.00 -7.73 -12.45
C SER A 183 -11.67 -8.72 -11.49
N ALA A 184 -12.15 -9.84 -12.00
CA ALA A 184 -12.51 -11.01 -11.20
C ALA A 184 -12.21 -12.29 -11.99
N GLY A 185 -12.12 -13.41 -11.29
CA GLY A 185 -11.85 -14.70 -11.91
C GLY A 185 -12.02 -15.85 -10.94
N VAL A 186 -11.91 -17.06 -11.45
CA VAL A 186 -11.95 -18.29 -10.66
C VAL A 186 -10.57 -18.94 -10.69
N THR A 187 -10.11 -19.43 -9.54
CA THR A 187 -8.95 -20.32 -9.45
C THR A 187 -9.39 -21.65 -8.86
N VAL A 188 -8.75 -22.74 -9.29
CA VAL A 188 -8.94 -24.07 -8.72
C VAL A 188 -7.61 -24.46 -8.07
N PRO A 189 -7.50 -24.39 -6.73
CA PRO A 189 -6.29 -24.83 -6.04
C PRO A 189 -6.10 -26.33 -6.27
N ILE A 190 -4.85 -26.77 -6.36
CA ILE A 190 -4.52 -28.19 -6.48
C ILE A 190 -3.76 -28.53 -5.21
N SER A 191 -4.20 -29.55 -4.49
CA SER A 191 -3.52 -30.04 -3.29
C SER A 191 -2.15 -30.64 -3.61
N ASP A 192 -1.34 -30.88 -2.58
CA ASP A 192 -0.03 -31.52 -2.74
C ASP A 192 -0.12 -32.92 -3.37
N ASP A 193 -1.25 -33.61 -3.19
CA ASP A 193 -1.54 -34.91 -3.79
C ASP A 193 -2.01 -34.81 -5.26
N GLY A 194 -2.02 -33.60 -5.84
CA GLY A 194 -2.44 -33.35 -7.22
C GLY A 194 -3.96 -33.32 -7.42
N VAL A 195 -4.75 -33.30 -6.34
CA VAL A 195 -6.21 -33.31 -6.41
C VAL A 195 -6.74 -31.86 -6.51
N PRO A 196 -7.58 -31.53 -7.52
CA PRO A 196 -8.25 -30.24 -7.57
C PRO A 196 -9.19 -30.06 -6.39
N GLY A 197 -9.05 -28.93 -5.68
CA GLY A 197 -9.95 -28.51 -4.60
C GLY A 197 -11.15 -27.70 -5.11
N ASP A 198 -11.90 -27.12 -4.17
CA ASP A 198 -13.05 -26.29 -4.51
C ASP A 198 -12.64 -24.99 -5.22
N PRO A 199 -13.39 -24.56 -6.27
CA PRO A 199 -13.11 -23.31 -6.95
C PRO A 199 -13.26 -22.10 -6.02
N VAL A 200 -12.29 -21.19 -6.07
CA VAL A 200 -12.32 -19.92 -5.32
C VAL A 200 -12.52 -18.76 -6.30
N THR A 201 -13.54 -17.93 -6.04
CA THR A 201 -13.79 -16.70 -6.78
C THR A 201 -12.91 -15.58 -6.23
N LEU A 202 -11.99 -15.08 -7.04
CA LEU A 202 -11.07 -14.01 -6.70
C LEU A 202 -11.62 -12.65 -7.15
N LEU A 203 -11.65 -11.67 -6.23
CA LEU A 203 -12.10 -10.29 -6.52
C LEU A 203 -10.89 -9.36 -6.52
N PHE A 204 -10.61 -8.65 -7.62
CA PHE A 204 -9.45 -7.77 -7.71
C PHE A 204 -9.86 -6.30 -7.73
N GLU A 205 -9.19 -5.51 -6.89
CA GLU A 205 -9.19 -4.05 -6.95
C GLU A 205 -7.74 -3.55 -6.99
N VAL A 206 -7.47 -2.59 -7.89
CA VAL A 206 -6.13 -2.07 -8.18
C VAL A 206 -6.01 -0.63 -7.73
N LYS A 207 -5.00 -0.35 -6.90
CA LYS A 207 -4.70 1.00 -6.38
C LYS A 207 -3.25 1.36 -6.69
N ASN A 208 -3.05 1.97 -7.85
CA ASN A 208 -1.74 2.40 -8.35
C ASN A 208 -1.38 3.84 -7.94
N ILE A 209 -1.65 4.20 -6.68
CA ILE A 209 -1.47 5.56 -6.14
C ILE A 209 -0.12 5.70 -5.40
N ARG A 210 0.35 6.94 -5.19
CA ARG A 210 1.62 7.20 -4.48
C ARG A 210 1.52 6.87 -2.99
N GLN A 211 0.33 6.99 -2.42
CA GLN A 211 0.08 6.71 -1.02
C GLN A 211 0.35 5.23 -0.72
N TRP A 212 0.82 4.96 0.50
CA TRP A 212 0.79 3.62 1.06
C TRP A 212 -0.65 3.30 1.46
N ILE A 213 -1.09 2.07 1.20
CA ILE A 213 -2.38 1.60 1.67
C ILE A 213 -2.23 1.12 3.13
N TYR A 214 -2.89 1.85 4.04
CA TYR A 214 -3.06 1.51 5.44
C TYR A 214 -4.45 0.88 5.68
N PRO A 215 -4.70 0.26 6.85
CA PRO A 215 -6.05 -0.17 7.22
C PRO A 215 -7.08 0.95 7.20
N SER A 216 -6.67 2.20 7.47
CA SER A 216 -7.54 3.38 7.40
C SER A 216 -7.65 4.01 6.01
N ALA A 217 -7.14 3.38 4.95
CA ALA A 217 -7.23 3.92 3.60
C ALA A 217 -8.63 3.67 2.99
N PRO A 218 -9.33 4.69 2.48
CA PRO A 218 -10.65 4.51 1.87
C PRO A 218 -10.62 3.56 0.67
N GLU A 219 -9.49 3.52 -0.05
CA GLU A 219 -9.30 2.67 -1.21
C GLU A 219 -9.39 1.17 -0.89
N LEU A 220 -9.01 0.75 0.32
CA LEU A 220 -9.13 -0.63 0.78
C LEU A 220 -10.60 -1.05 0.86
N TYR A 221 -11.45 -0.18 1.44
CA TYR A 221 -12.85 -0.47 1.68
C TYR A 221 -13.70 -0.46 0.40
N GLN A 222 -13.20 0.10 -0.70
CA GLN A 222 -13.82 -0.06 -2.03
C GLN A 222 -13.87 -1.54 -2.44
N LEU A 223 -12.83 -2.32 -2.13
CA LEU A 223 -12.81 -3.76 -2.38
C LEU A 223 -13.62 -4.52 -1.33
N LEU A 224 -13.34 -4.27 -0.05
CA LEU A 224 -13.94 -5.06 1.04
C LEU A 224 -15.46 -4.92 1.05
N ALA A 225 -16.00 -3.72 0.83
CA ALA A 225 -17.45 -3.53 0.74
C ALA A 225 -18.08 -4.29 -0.44
N LYS A 226 -17.43 -4.32 -1.61
CA LYS A 226 -17.89 -5.14 -2.74
C LYS A 226 -17.86 -6.64 -2.38
N GLY A 227 -16.80 -7.08 -1.73
CA GLY A 227 -16.67 -8.47 -1.26
C GLY A 227 -17.78 -8.87 -0.28
N VAL A 228 -18.15 -7.97 0.64
CA VAL A 228 -19.22 -8.23 1.62
C VAL A 228 -20.55 -8.39 0.90
N LEU A 229 -20.85 -7.48 -0.05
CA LEU A 229 -22.07 -7.58 -0.85
C LEU A 229 -22.15 -8.90 -1.64
N VAL A 230 -21.02 -9.32 -2.24
CA VAL A 230 -20.96 -10.59 -2.98
C VAL A 230 -21.19 -11.78 -2.04
N GLN A 231 -20.50 -11.84 -0.90
CA GLN A 231 -20.63 -12.96 0.05
C GLN A 231 -22.03 -13.02 0.66
N GLN A 232 -22.62 -11.89 1.04
CA GLN A 232 -23.99 -11.86 1.61
C GLN A 232 -25.05 -12.27 0.58
N ALA A 233 -24.86 -11.93 -0.70
CA ALA A 233 -25.76 -12.37 -1.78
C ALA A 233 -25.59 -13.87 -2.12
N ARG A 234 -24.44 -14.45 -1.79
CA ARG A 234 -24.07 -15.86 -2.05
C ARG A 234 -23.33 -16.44 -0.84
N PRO A 235 -24.04 -16.77 0.26
CA PRO A 235 -23.41 -17.18 1.51
C PRO A 235 -22.47 -18.39 1.38
N ASP A 236 -22.82 -19.33 0.49
CA ASP A 236 -22.06 -20.56 0.28
C ASP A 236 -20.93 -20.44 -0.75
N ALA A 237 -20.78 -19.30 -1.42
CA ALA A 237 -19.72 -19.11 -2.41
C ALA A 237 -18.36 -18.93 -1.73
N THR A 238 -17.33 -19.59 -2.26
CA THR A 238 -15.94 -19.40 -1.82
C THR A 238 -15.37 -18.15 -2.51
N VAL A 239 -15.23 -17.06 -1.77
CA VAL A 239 -14.80 -15.75 -2.30
C VAL A 239 -13.56 -15.26 -1.56
N ALA A 240 -12.55 -14.81 -2.30
CA ALA A 240 -11.34 -14.20 -1.73
C ALA A 240 -11.09 -12.81 -2.36
N PRO A 241 -11.25 -11.72 -1.59
CA PRO A 241 -10.86 -10.39 -2.04
C PRO A 241 -9.33 -10.24 -2.11
N ILE A 242 -8.85 -9.60 -3.17
CA ILE A 242 -7.43 -9.32 -3.43
C ILE A 242 -7.25 -7.84 -3.75
N LEU A 243 -6.63 -7.11 -2.81
CA LEU A 243 -6.17 -5.75 -3.05
C LEU A 243 -4.81 -5.81 -3.75
N VAL A 244 -4.69 -5.21 -4.92
CA VAL A 244 -3.42 -5.01 -5.61
C VAL A 244 -3.04 -3.53 -5.52
N CYS A 245 -1.88 -3.21 -4.98
CA CYS A 245 -1.50 -1.82 -4.79
C CYS A 245 -0.01 -1.57 -5.04
N ARG A 246 0.34 -0.30 -5.29
CA ARG A 246 1.75 0.13 -5.38
C ARG A 246 2.53 -0.27 -4.13
N LYS A 247 2.01 0.13 -2.96
CA LYS A 247 2.58 -0.11 -1.63
C LYS A 247 1.49 -0.31 -0.58
N ALA A 248 1.70 -1.27 0.30
CA ALA A 248 0.88 -1.46 1.50
C ALA A 248 1.73 -1.41 2.77
N HIS A 249 1.19 -0.82 3.83
CA HIS A 249 1.80 -0.88 5.15
C HIS A 249 1.67 -2.28 5.75
N VAL A 250 2.61 -2.67 6.61
CA VAL A 250 2.64 -4.01 7.24
C VAL A 250 1.33 -4.32 8.00
N THR A 251 0.72 -3.32 8.63
CA THR A 251 -0.56 -3.48 9.35
C THR A 251 -1.71 -3.85 8.42
N THR A 252 -1.67 -3.43 7.14
CA THR A 252 -2.66 -3.88 6.15
C THR A 252 -2.55 -5.37 5.87
N PHE A 253 -1.35 -5.94 5.88
CA PHE A 253 -1.17 -7.39 5.77
C PHE A 253 -1.64 -8.13 7.02
N TYR A 254 -1.48 -7.55 8.21
CA TYR A 254 -2.03 -8.11 9.43
C TYR A 254 -3.56 -8.14 9.40
N MET A 255 -4.18 -7.01 9.02
CA MET A 255 -5.62 -6.94 8.76
C MET A 255 -6.07 -7.98 7.73
N ALA A 256 -5.33 -8.12 6.63
CA ALA A 256 -5.60 -9.09 5.56
C ALA A 256 -5.67 -10.53 6.08
N LYS A 257 -4.69 -10.93 6.89
CA LYS A 257 -4.65 -12.25 7.51
C LYS A 257 -5.83 -12.48 8.45
N GLN A 258 -6.23 -11.46 9.20
CA GLN A 258 -7.29 -11.60 10.20
C GLN A 258 -8.69 -11.58 9.63
N MET A 259 -8.91 -10.79 8.58
CA MET A 259 -10.23 -10.58 7.99
C MET A 259 -10.47 -11.40 6.73
N GLY A 260 -9.47 -12.17 6.28
CA GLY A 260 -9.63 -13.03 5.10
C GLY A 260 -9.61 -12.24 3.80
N PHE A 261 -8.58 -11.44 3.55
CA PHE A 261 -8.32 -10.94 2.20
C PHE A 261 -6.83 -11.04 1.89
N MET A 262 -6.46 -10.79 0.64
CA MET A 262 -5.06 -10.82 0.20
C MET A 262 -4.61 -9.44 -0.24
N VAL A 263 -3.32 -9.16 -0.06
CA VAL A 263 -2.67 -7.95 -0.54
C VAL A 263 -1.50 -8.33 -1.44
N ILE A 264 -1.48 -7.79 -2.65
CA ILE A 264 -0.34 -7.87 -3.57
C ILE A 264 0.29 -6.48 -3.67
N ASP A 265 1.43 -6.31 -3.01
CA ASP A 265 2.30 -5.14 -3.16
C ASP A 265 3.15 -5.30 -4.43
N MET A 266 2.82 -4.48 -5.44
CA MET A 266 3.51 -4.47 -6.72
C MET A 266 4.94 -3.91 -6.60
N GLY A 267 5.19 -3.04 -5.63
CA GLY A 267 6.46 -2.37 -5.41
C GLY A 267 6.88 -1.43 -6.54
N ARG A 268 6.00 -1.16 -7.51
CA ARG A 268 6.18 -0.26 -8.64
C ARG A 268 4.91 0.54 -8.86
N GLN A 269 5.08 1.79 -9.29
CA GLN A 269 3.98 2.60 -9.78
C GLN A 269 4.03 2.62 -11.30
N PHE A 270 3.07 1.95 -11.93
CA PHE A 270 3.00 1.92 -13.39
C PHE A 270 2.47 3.26 -13.92
N ILE A 271 3.02 3.72 -15.04
CA ILE A 271 2.52 4.88 -15.78
C ILE A 271 2.37 4.53 -17.25
N GLY A 272 1.28 5.02 -17.84
CA GLY A 272 0.98 4.83 -19.26
C GLY A 272 1.92 5.65 -20.16
N ALA A 273 1.48 5.85 -21.41
CA ALA A 273 2.29 6.55 -22.41
C ALA A 273 2.60 8.00 -22.00
N VAL A 274 3.85 8.24 -21.57
CA VAL A 274 4.43 9.55 -21.30
C VAL A 274 5.82 9.62 -21.92
N GLU A 275 6.32 10.83 -22.16
CA GLU A 275 7.70 11.04 -22.58
C GLU A 275 8.66 10.52 -21.50
N GLU A 276 9.55 9.60 -21.88
CA GLU A 276 10.46 8.92 -20.96
C GLU A 276 11.35 9.91 -20.21
N ASP A 277 11.94 10.89 -20.90
CA ASP A 277 12.76 11.94 -20.26
C ASP A 277 11.99 12.68 -19.17
N LYS A 278 10.70 12.95 -19.39
CA LYS A 278 9.86 13.65 -18.41
C LYS A 278 9.52 12.78 -17.22
N MET A 279 9.33 11.48 -17.44
CA MET A 279 9.18 10.48 -16.38
C MET A 279 10.46 10.37 -15.56
N LEU A 280 11.63 10.29 -16.21
CA LEU A 280 12.94 10.22 -15.56
C LEU A 280 13.25 11.47 -14.74
N GLU A 281 12.90 12.68 -15.23
CA GLU A 281 13.00 13.92 -14.45
C GLU A 281 12.21 13.80 -13.12
N VAL A 282 10.95 13.38 -13.18
CA VAL A 282 10.10 13.22 -11.98
C VAL A 282 10.64 12.13 -11.06
N ARG A 283 11.02 10.98 -11.63
CA ARG A 283 11.57 9.84 -10.90
C ARG A 283 12.83 10.21 -10.12
N ASN A 284 13.78 10.87 -10.77
CA ASN A 284 15.09 11.15 -10.19
C ASN A 284 15.06 12.34 -9.23
N GLU A 285 14.37 13.42 -9.58
CA GLU A 285 14.38 14.64 -8.77
C GLU A 285 13.38 14.61 -7.60
N LEU A 286 12.26 13.88 -7.71
CA LEU A 286 11.31 13.68 -6.60
C LEU A 286 11.52 12.35 -5.88
N TRP A 287 12.55 11.60 -6.24
CA TRP A 287 12.87 10.28 -5.67
C TRP A 287 11.73 9.26 -5.81
N PHE A 288 10.92 9.33 -6.86
CA PHE A 288 9.88 8.34 -7.14
C PHE A 288 10.48 7.13 -7.86
N THR A 289 11.48 6.51 -7.23
CA THR A 289 12.37 5.48 -7.81
C THR A 289 11.64 4.24 -8.34
N ASP A 290 10.43 3.99 -7.84
CA ASP A 290 9.53 2.91 -8.22
C ASP A 290 8.59 3.26 -9.39
N LEU A 291 8.62 4.49 -9.91
CA LEU A 291 7.89 4.88 -11.11
C LEU A 291 8.45 4.14 -12.33
N ALA A 292 7.58 3.45 -13.06
CA ALA A 292 7.95 2.62 -14.19
C ALA A 292 6.95 2.80 -15.35
N LEU A 293 7.47 3.03 -16.55
CA LEU A 293 6.67 2.88 -17.77
C LEU A 293 6.16 1.44 -17.84
N GLY A 294 4.90 1.26 -18.22
CA GLY A 294 4.33 -0.07 -18.27
C GLY A 294 3.24 -0.23 -19.31
N ASP A 295 3.58 -1.03 -20.33
CA ASP A 295 2.68 -1.75 -21.24
C ASP A 295 2.68 -3.26 -20.96
N GLY A 296 3.65 -3.75 -20.16
CA GLY A 296 3.82 -5.16 -19.80
C GLY A 296 3.17 -5.61 -18.47
N PRO A 297 3.17 -6.92 -18.22
CA PRO A 297 2.56 -7.53 -17.04
C PRO A 297 3.32 -7.19 -15.74
N SER A 298 2.56 -7.02 -14.65
CA SER A 298 3.14 -6.97 -13.32
C SER A 298 3.65 -8.36 -12.91
N LEU A 299 4.97 -8.56 -12.98
CA LEU A 299 5.62 -9.81 -12.58
C LEU A 299 5.28 -10.20 -11.13
N ARG A 300 5.16 -9.22 -10.24
CA ARG A 300 4.74 -9.43 -8.85
C ARG A 300 3.35 -10.05 -8.75
N VAL A 301 2.40 -9.57 -9.55
CA VAL A 301 1.04 -10.13 -9.60
C VAL A 301 1.09 -11.54 -10.16
N ARG A 302 1.75 -11.74 -11.29
CA ARG A 302 1.91 -13.06 -11.94
C ARG A 302 2.47 -14.10 -10.97
N ASP A 303 3.59 -13.77 -10.32
CA ASP A 303 4.32 -14.70 -9.45
C ASP A 303 3.55 -14.99 -8.16
N ARG A 304 2.90 -13.97 -7.57
CA ARG A 304 2.05 -14.16 -6.39
C ARG A 304 0.82 -15.00 -6.69
N LEU A 305 0.20 -14.84 -7.85
CA LEU A 305 -0.92 -15.67 -8.30
C LEU A 305 -0.52 -17.13 -8.45
N ARG A 306 0.66 -17.40 -9.00
CA ARG A 306 1.20 -18.77 -9.16
C ARG A 306 1.63 -19.44 -7.86
N SER A 307 1.90 -18.66 -6.81
CA SER A 307 2.43 -19.15 -5.54
C SER A 307 1.46 -18.84 -4.38
N ALA A 308 1.72 -17.77 -3.64
CA ALA A 308 1.06 -17.46 -2.38
C ALA A 308 -0.47 -17.35 -2.49
N VAL A 309 -1.03 -16.83 -3.59
CA VAL A 309 -2.49 -16.79 -3.75
C VAL A 309 -3.03 -18.20 -3.93
N ARG A 310 -2.46 -18.97 -4.85
CA ARG A 310 -2.89 -20.36 -5.11
C ARG A 310 -2.85 -21.22 -3.84
N SER A 311 -1.79 -21.11 -3.04
CA SER A 311 -1.62 -21.91 -1.82
C SER A 311 -2.54 -21.51 -0.67
N ASN A 312 -2.95 -20.24 -0.57
CA ASN A 312 -3.66 -19.74 0.61
C ASN A 312 -5.12 -19.33 0.32
N CYS A 313 -5.57 -19.35 -0.92
CA CYS A 313 -6.88 -18.79 -1.30
C CYS A 313 -8.08 -19.47 -0.62
N VAL A 314 -8.00 -20.77 -0.32
CA VAL A 314 -9.07 -21.51 0.37
C VAL A 314 -9.22 -21.02 1.81
N ASP A 315 -8.12 -21.00 2.57
CA ASP A 315 -8.11 -20.54 3.96
C ASP A 315 -8.54 -19.07 4.06
N VAL A 316 -8.02 -18.23 3.15
CA VAL A 316 -8.41 -16.81 3.07
C VAL A 316 -9.91 -16.67 2.80
N ALA A 317 -10.48 -17.45 1.88
CA ALA A 317 -11.90 -17.39 1.57
C ALA A 317 -12.79 -17.89 2.71
N ALA A 318 -12.33 -18.87 3.50
CA ALA A 318 -13.04 -19.32 4.69
C ALA A 318 -13.11 -18.20 5.75
N ILE A 319 -11.97 -17.55 6.05
CA ILE A 319 -11.93 -16.41 6.98
C ILE A 319 -12.75 -15.24 6.45
N TRP A 320 -12.71 -14.99 5.13
CA TRP A 320 -13.51 -13.95 4.49
C TRP A 320 -14.99 -14.18 4.70
N ARG A 321 -15.46 -15.41 4.47
CA ARG A 321 -16.86 -15.79 4.63
C ARG A 321 -17.33 -15.49 6.05
N ASP A 322 -16.57 -15.91 7.05
CA ASP A 322 -16.90 -15.66 8.46
C ASP A 322 -16.94 -14.15 8.75
N THR A 323 -15.97 -13.39 8.23
CA THR A 323 -15.91 -11.93 8.37
C THR A 323 -17.09 -11.21 7.72
N ALA A 324 -17.46 -11.60 6.49
CA ALA A 324 -18.48 -10.91 5.70
C ALA A 324 -19.91 -11.29 6.10
N LEU A 325 -20.10 -12.49 6.65
CA LEU A 325 -21.40 -12.96 7.15
C LEU A 325 -21.63 -12.62 8.63
N ASP A 326 -20.58 -12.26 9.38
CA ASP A 326 -20.75 -11.63 10.68
C ASP A 326 -21.46 -10.27 10.51
N VAL A 327 -22.59 -10.11 11.22
CA VAL A 327 -23.47 -8.95 11.08
C VAL A 327 -22.76 -7.65 11.41
N GLU A 328 -21.96 -7.63 12.48
CA GLU A 328 -21.30 -6.41 12.95
C GLU A 328 -20.11 -6.05 12.05
N LEU A 329 -19.24 -7.03 11.76
CA LEU A 329 -18.07 -6.80 10.91
C LEU A 329 -18.48 -6.43 9.49
N GLY A 330 -19.42 -7.18 8.90
CA GLY A 330 -19.94 -6.92 7.56
C GLY A 330 -20.57 -5.53 7.44
N GLN A 331 -21.41 -5.12 8.40
CA GLN A 331 -22.01 -3.78 8.37
C GLN A 331 -20.98 -2.66 8.57
N THR A 332 -20.00 -2.86 9.44
CA THR A 332 -18.94 -1.86 9.67
C THR A 332 -18.06 -1.69 8.42
N ILE A 333 -17.73 -2.77 7.70
CA ILE A 333 -17.02 -2.69 6.41
C ILE A 333 -17.86 -1.92 5.37
N LEU A 334 -19.17 -2.19 5.30
CA LEU A 334 -20.08 -1.50 4.39
C LEU A 334 -20.20 0.00 4.72
N ALA A 335 -20.23 0.34 6.01
CA ALA A 335 -20.26 1.73 6.48
C ALA A 335 -18.94 2.46 6.16
N ALA A 336 -17.80 1.83 6.40
CA ALA A 336 -16.48 2.34 6.03
C ALA A 336 -16.39 2.60 4.51
N GLY A 337 -16.91 1.68 3.68
CA GLY A 337 -16.98 1.85 2.22
C GLY A 337 -17.88 3.00 1.74
N LYS A 338 -18.76 3.52 2.61
CA LYS A 338 -19.65 4.66 2.35
C LYS A 338 -19.20 5.95 3.04
N ALA A 339 -18.11 5.92 3.81
CA ALA A 339 -17.60 7.07 4.53
C ALA A 339 -17.26 8.21 3.55
N ARG A 340 -17.74 9.42 3.86
CA ARG A 340 -17.57 10.60 3.00
C ARG A 340 -16.32 11.42 3.32
N ASP A 341 -15.75 11.20 4.49
CA ASP A 341 -14.56 11.89 4.98
C ASP A 341 -13.71 10.97 5.88
N GLU A 342 -12.48 11.41 6.14
CA GLU A 342 -11.50 10.67 6.92
C GLU A 342 -11.93 10.45 8.38
N ARG A 343 -12.68 11.39 8.98
CA ARG A 343 -13.15 11.24 10.37
C ARG A 343 -14.20 10.14 10.47
N ALA A 344 -15.15 10.10 9.53
CA ALA A 344 -16.13 9.04 9.43
C ALA A 344 -15.45 7.70 9.22
N LEU A 345 -14.53 7.61 8.26
CA LEU A 345 -13.79 6.39 8.00
C LEU A 345 -13.03 5.89 9.23
N ASN A 346 -12.30 6.77 9.91
CA ASN A 346 -11.53 6.40 11.10
C ASN A 346 -12.42 5.90 12.25
N ARG A 347 -13.65 6.40 12.39
CA ARG A 347 -14.61 5.87 13.36
C ARG A 347 -15.00 4.44 13.02
N GLU A 348 -15.37 4.17 11.77
CA GLU A 348 -15.75 2.82 11.32
C GLU A 348 -14.56 1.85 11.44
N VAL A 349 -13.36 2.28 11.05
CA VAL A 349 -12.13 1.47 11.22
C VAL A 349 -11.87 1.16 12.68
N HIS A 350 -12.09 2.11 13.59
CA HIS A 350 -11.93 1.90 15.02
C HIS A 350 -12.96 0.90 15.57
N GLN A 351 -14.22 1.02 15.18
CA GLN A 351 -15.28 0.06 15.54
C GLN A 351 -14.95 -1.33 15.01
N LEU A 352 -14.46 -1.42 13.76
CA LEU A 352 -14.07 -2.69 13.16
C LEU A 352 -12.94 -3.38 13.94
N ARG A 353 -11.95 -2.60 14.41
CA ARG A 353 -10.88 -3.11 15.27
C ARG A 353 -11.40 -3.60 16.62
N GLN A 354 -12.35 -2.88 17.23
CA GLN A 354 -12.97 -3.29 18.49
C GLN A 354 -13.74 -4.60 18.32
N ALA A 355 -14.61 -4.68 17.31
CA ALA A 355 -15.38 -5.87 16.99
C ALA A 355 -14.48 -7.09 16.70
N ALA A 356 -13.37 -6.89 15.97
CA ALA A 356 -12.38 -7.95 15.75
C ALA A 356 -11.69 -8.38 17.05
N ALA A 357 -11.30 -7.44 17.91
CA ALA A 357 -10.65 -7.75 19.19
C ALA A 357 -11.56 -8.54 20.14
N GLU A 358 -12.86 -8.21 20.19
CA GLU A 358 -13.86 -8.92 20.99
C GLU A 358 -14.03 -10.39 20.56
N ARG A 359 -13.75 -10.69 19.29
CA ARG A 359 -13.76 -12.06 18.74
C ARG A 359 -12.44 -12.80 18.96
N GLY A 360 -11.51 -12.21 19.71
CA GLY A 360 -10.17 -12.74 19.93
C GLY A 360 -9.25 -12.59 18.72
N TRP A 361 -9.66 -11.85 17.68
CA TRP A 361 -8.87 -11.60 16.49
C TRP A 361 -7.90 -10.44 16.74
N LEU A 362 -6.87 -10.67 17.56
CA LEU A 362 -5.84 -9.68 17.91
C LEU A 362 -4.67 -9.69 16.91
N GLY A 363 -4.48 -8.61 16.15
CA GLY A 363 -3.48 -8.59 15.06
C GLY A 363 -2.76 -7.27 14.83
N GLY A 364 -2.92 -6.31 15.74
CA GLY A 364 -2.08 -5.10 15.77
C GLY A 364 -2.16 -4.23 14.51
N TRP A 365 -3.32 -4.17 13.85
CA TRP A 365 -3.54 -3.31 12.69
C TRP A 365 -4.39 -2.10 12.97
#